data_AF-A0A6B3H6E3-F1
#
_entry.id   AF-A0A6B3H6E3-F1
#
_cell.length_a   1.000
_cell.length_b   1.000
_cell.length_c   1.000
_cell.angle_alpha   90.00
_cell.angle_beta   90.00
_cell.angle_gamma   90.00
#
_symmetry.space_group_name_H-M   'P 1'
#
loop_
_entity.id
_entity.type
_entity.pdbx_description
1 polymer ?
#
loop_
_entity_poly.entity_id
_entity_poly.type
_entity_poly.pdbx_seq_one_letter_code
_entity_poly.pdbx_strand_id
1 'polypeptide(L)' 'VWINDFHPYVPQAEWGGMKQSGFGRELGPAGLAEYQEAKHIWRNVAATPQRWFE' A
#
# COMPACT_ATOMS: atom_id res chain seq x y z
N VAL A 1 8.97 14.12 11.21
CA VAL A 1 9.93 14.79 12.13
C VAL A 1 9.38 16.18 12.37
N TRP A 2 9.21 16.58 13.63
CA TRP A 2 8.76 17.94 13.95
C TRP A 2 9.96 18.89 14.00
N ILE A 3 9.77 20.15 13.60
CA ILE A 3 10.80 21.21 13.65
C ILE A 3 10.22 22.34 14.50
N ASN A 4 10.89 22.68 15.61
CA ASN A 4 10.46 23.69 16.60
C ASN A 4 9.07 23.47 17.21
N ASP A 5 8.57 22.22 17.21
CA ASP A 5 7.25 21.83 17.74
C ASP A 5 7.29 20.37 18.24
N PHE A 6 6.26 19.92 18.97
CA PHE A 6 6.19 18.57 19.53
C PHE A 6 4.76 18.05 19.69
N HIS A 7 4.54 16.78 19.29
CA HIS A 7 3.30 15.99 19.40
C HIS A 7 2.13 16.14 18.40
N PRO A 8 2.04 17.07 17.44
CA PRO A 8 0.88 17.09 16.56
C PRO A 8 0.83 15.83 15.68
N TYR A 9 -0.33 15.17 15.67
CA TYR A 9 -0.72 14.11 14.75
C TYR A 9 -1.97 14.56 14.00
N VAL A 10 -1.93 14.52 12.67
CA VAL A 10 -3.01 15.01 11.79
C VAL A 10 -3.41 13.91 10.82
N PRO A 11 -4.71 13.72 10.52
CA PRO A 11 -5.18 12.58 9.72
C PRO A 11 -4.67 12.61 8.27
N GLN A 12 -4.22 13.76 7.78
CA GLN A 12 -3.72 13.93 6.42
C GLN A 12 -2.29 13.39 6.23
N ALA A 13 -1.51 13.26 7.30
CA ALA A 13 -0.11 12.82 7.24
C ALA A 13 0.03 11.43 7.84
N GLU A 14 0.86 10.59 7.21
CA GLU A 14 1.10 9.24 7.67
C GLU A 14 1.84 9.21 9.02
N TRP A 15 1.47 8.25 9.86
CA TRP A 15 2.07 8.00 11.16
C TRP A 15 2.62 6.57 11.23
N GLY A 16 3.85 6.40 11.70
CA GLY A 16 4.43 5.08 11.92
C GLY A 16 5.92 5.09 12.20
N GLY A 17 6.39 3.98 12.76
CA GLY A 17 7.77 3.80 13.18
C GLY A 17 8.68 3.19 12.12
N MET A 18 9.94 3.02 12.52
CA MET A 18 10.93 2.18 11.86
C MET A 18 11.66 1.37 12.95
N LYS A 19 12.36 0.30 12.58
CA LYS A 19 13.11 -0.59 13.50
C LYS A 19 12.17 -1.27 14.52
N GLN A 20 12.53 -1.27 15.81
CA GLN A 20 11.74 -1.91 16.87
C GLN A 20 10.43 -1.17 17.20
N SER A 21 10.25 0.05 16.68
CA SER A 21 8.99 0.80 16.80
C SER A 21 7.90 0.32 15.84
N GLY A 22 8.18 -0.71 15.04
CA GLY A 22 7.24 -1.32 14.10
C GLY A 22 7.54 -1.04 12.62
N PHE A 23 6.64 -1.52 11.77
CA PHE A 23 6.64 -1.38 10.31
C PHE A 23 5.21 -1.06 9.83
N GLY A 24 5.07 -0.41 8.67
CA GLY A 24 3.78 0.06 8.16
C GLY A 24 3.47 1.52 8.52
N ARG A 25 2.34 2.02 8.06
CA ARG A 25 1.86 3.39 8.33
C ARG A 25 0.35 3.40 8.57
N GLU A 26 -0.07 4.16 9.57
CA GLU A 26 -1.47 4.52 9.81
C GLU A 26 -1.71 5.97 9.34
N LEU A 27 -2.98 6.40 9.29
CA LEU A 27 -3.42 7.71 8.76
C LEU A 27 -3.03 7.94 7.29
N GLY A 28 -3.47 9.05 6.71
CA GLY A 28 -3.22 9.39 5.31
C GLY A 28 -3.69 8.32 4.32
N PRO A 29 -3.26 8.41 3.05
CA PRO A 29 -3.54 7.40 2.04
C PRO A 29 -2.96 6.02 2.38
N ALA A 30 -1.79 5.97 3.03
CA ALA A 30 -1.14 4.71 3.40
C ALA A 30 -1.96 3.91 4.42
N GLY A 31 -2.50 4.56 5.44
CA GLY A 31 -3.35 3.91 6.44
C GLY A 31 -4.66 3.37 5.87
N LEU A 32 -5.24 4.00 4.85
CA LEU A 32 -6.39 3.42 4.14
C LEU A 32 -5.98 2.19 3.34
N ALA A 33 -4.80 2.21 2.71
CA ALA A 33 -4.30 1.10 1.91
C ALA A 33 -4.05 -0.17 2.73
N GLU A 34 -3.74 -0.06 4.03
CA GLU A 34 -3.59 -1.22 4.94
C GLU A 34 -4.89 -2.05 5.06
N TYR A 35 -6.05 -1.47 4.76
CA TYR A 35 -7.35 -2.16 4.76
C TYR A 35 -7.80 -2.59 3.36
N GLN A 36 -6.93 -2.48 2.35
CA GLN A 36 -7.20 -2.84 0.96
C GLN A 36 -6.31 -3.98 0.51
N GLU A 37 -6.83 -4.86 -0.33
CA GLU A 37 -6.05 -5.93 -0.95
C GLU A 37 -6.02 -5.74 -2.47
N ALA A 38 -4.83 -5.63 -3.04
CA ALA A 38 -4.66 -5.49 -4.48
C ALA A 38 -4.99 -6.82 -5.19
N LYS A 39 -5.91 -6.78 -6.15
CA LYS A 39 -6.26 -7.92 -7.00
C LYS A 39 -5.92 -7.62 -8.46
N HIS A 40 -4.98 -8.38 -9.02
CA HIS A 40 -4.68 -8.30 -10.44
C HIS A 40 -5.66 -9.17 -11.24
N ILE A 41 -6.41 -8.53 -12.16
CA ILE A 41 -7.32 -9.22 -13.07
C ILE A 41 -6.78 -9.07 -14.48
N TRP A 42 -6.32 -10.18 -15.06
CA TRP A 42 -5.89 -10.25 -16.45
C TRP A 42 -6.90 -11.04 -17.27
N ARG A 43 -7.30 -10.47 -18.41
CA ARG A 43 -8.25 -11.10 -19.34
C ARG A 43 -7.69 -11.05 -20.76
N ASN A 44 -7.51 -12.23 -21.35
CA ASN A 44 -7.27 -12.34 -22.79
C ASN A 44 -8.59 -12.16 -23.55
N VAL A 45 -8.71 -11.06 -24.30
CA VAL A 45 -9.93 -10.73 -25.07
C VAL A 45 -9.96 -11.42 -26.44
N ALA A 46 -8.84 -12.00 -26.89
CA ALA A 46 -8.71 -12.70 -28.16
C ALA A 46 -7.84 -13.95 -27.97
N ALA A 47 -8.33 -14.89 -27.17
CA ALA A 47 -7.58 -16.08 -26.84
C ALA A 47 -7.35 -16.96 -28.08
N THR A 48 -6.09 -17.19 -28.42
CA THR A 48 -5.67 -18.13 -29.46
C THR A 48 -4.97 -19.34 -28.84
N PRO A 49 -5.09 -20.54 -29.43
CA PRO A 49 -4.37 -21.71 -28.96
C PRO A 49 -2.86 -21.44 -28.90
N GLN A 50 -2.22 -21.73 -27.76
CA GLN A 50 -0.77 -21.56 -27.60
C GLN A 50 0.04 -22.59 -28.41
N ARG A 51 -0.58 -23.73 -28.80
CA ARG A 51 0.06 -24.82 -29.58
C ARG A 51 1.42 -25.24 -29.00
N TRP A 52 1.51 -25.36 -27.68
CA TRP A 52 2.77 -25.64 -26.98
C TRP A 52 3.29 -27.07 -27.18
N PHE A 53 2.39 -28.03 -27.41
CA PHE A 53 2.74 -29.43 -27.70
C PHE A 53 2.20 -29.82 -29.08
N GLU A 54 2.84 -30.80 -29.72
CA GLU A 54 2.34 -31.50 -30.92
C GLU A 54 1.21 -32.48 -30.57
#